data_AF-A0A7K0CWG6-F1
#
_entry.id   AF-A0A7K0CWG6-F1
#
_cell.length_a   1.000
_cell.length_b   1.000
_cell.length_c   1.000
_cell.angle_alpha   90.00
_cell.angle_beta   90.00
_cell.angle_gamma   90.00
#
_symmetry.space_group_name_H-M   'P 1'
#
loop_
_entity.id
_entity.type
_entity.pdbx_description
1 polymer ?
#
loop_
_entity_poly.entity_id
_entity_poly.type
_entity_poly.pdbx_seq_one_letter_code
_entity_poly.pdbx_strand_id
1 'polypeptide(L)' 'MFETGYHIPMPLDRHHLAHLWLEQVRDHLAQAATTNTPLPPEQLNIMSGKVAAGLQILTEPTHPDEHTGPASAA' A
#
# COMPACT_ATOMS: atom_id res chain seq x y z
N MET A 1 -16.68 -33.47 -15.55
CA MET A 1 -17.13 -32.46 -14.57
C MET A 1 -15.86 -31.86 -14.03
N PHE A 2 -15.35 -30.80 -14.65
CA PHE A 2 -14.09 -30.18 -14.24
C PHE A 2 -14.44 -28.91 -13.48
N GLU A 3 -14.12 -28.90 -12.20
CA GLU A 3 -14.14 -27.73 -11.34
C GLU A 3 -13.18 -26.69 -11.93
N THR A 4 -13.73 -25.73 -12.69
CA THR A 4 -13.02 -24.49 -13.01
C THR A 4 -12.94 -23.70 -11.71
N GLY A 5 -11.91 -23.99 -10.92
CA GLY A 5 -11.49 -23.16 -9.81
C GLY A 5 -11.29 -21.74 -10.34
N TYR A 6 -12.27 -20.88 -10.07
CA TYR A 6 -12.16 -19.44 -10.23
C TYR A 6 -10.98 -19.01 -9.35
N HIS A 7 -9.79 -18.86 -9.95
CA HIS A 7 -8.68 -18.16 -9.32
C HIS A 7 -9.06 -16.68 -9.31
N ILE A 8 -9.96 -16.32 -8.37
CA ILE A 8 -10.18 -14.93 -8.02
C ILE A 8 -8.80 -14.42 -7.62
N PRO A 9 -8.18 -13.47 -8.35
CA PRO A 9 -6.98 -12.84 -7.85
C PRO A 9 -7.35 -12.27 -6.49
N MET A 10 -6.78 -12.83 -5.42
CA MET A 10 -6.91 -12.27 -4.08
C MET A 10 -6.69 -10.77 -4.22
N PRO A 11 -7.66 -9.91 -3.87
CA PRO A 11 -7.46 -8.49 -3.94
C PRO A 11 -6.21 -8.20 -3.11
N LEU A 12 -5.15 -7.70 -3.75
CA LEU A 12 -3.93 -7.36 -3.02
C LEU A 12 -4.37 -6.41 -1.91
N ASP A 13 -4.21 -6.86 -0.67
CA ASP A 13 -4.60 -6.07 0.49
C ASP A 13 -3.91 -4.70 0.38
N ARG A 14 -4.68 -3.63 0.50
CA ARG A 14 -4.19 -2.27 0.24
C ARG A 14 -2.99 -1.96 1.15
N HIS A 15 -2.99 -2.47 2.38
CA HIS A 15 -1.86 -2.34 3.31
C HIS A 15 -0.64 -3.15 2.85
N HIS A 16 -0.85 -4.34 2.28
CA HIS A 16 0.23 -5.11 1.69
C HIS A 16 0.88 -4.38 0.50
N LEU A 17 0.07 -3.78 -0.39
CA LEU A 17 0.57 -2.94 -1.47
C LEU A 17 1.39 -1.75 -0.95
N ALA A 18 0.90 -1.09 0.10
CA ALA A 18 1.57 0.03 0.73
C ALA A 18 2.94 -0.35 1.31
N HIS A 19 3.05 -1.51 1.97
CA HIS A 19 4.33 -2.04 2.43
C HIS A 19 5.29 -2.28 1.27
N LEU A 20 4.83 -2.97 0.22
CA LEU A 20 5.66 -3.25 -0.97
C LEU A 20 6.19 -1.98 -1.64
N TRP A 21 5.40 -0.90 -1.66
CA TRP A 21 5.84 0.38 -2.20
C TRP A 21 6.92 1.04 -1.33
N LEU A 22 6.75 1.04 -0.01
CA LEU A 22 7.74 1.61 0.91
C LEU A 22 9.05 0.81 0.91
N GLU A 23 8.96 -0.52 0.86
CA GLU A 23 10.12 -1.41 0.73
C GLU A 23 10.88 -1.17 -0.57
N GLN A 24 10.17 -1.08 -1.70
CA GLN A 24 10.81 -0.75 -2.98
C GLN A 24 11.56 0.57 -2.93
N VAL A 25 10.98 1.62 -2.33
CA VAL A 25 11.64 2.93 -2.22
C VAL A 25 12.87 2.83 -1.33
N ARG A 26 12.76 2.17 -0.17
CA ARG A 26 13.90 1.93 0.73
C ARG A 26 15.04 1.25 0.00
N ASP A 27 14.74 0.16 -0.71
CA ASP A 27 15.76 -0.66 -1.36
C ASP A 27 16.42 0.10 -2.53
N HIS A 28 15.66 0.88 -3.31
CA HIS A 28 16.22 1.72 -4.36
C HIS A 28 17.13 2.83 -3.81
N LEU A 29 16.74 3.47 -2.71
CA LEU A 29 17.57 4.49 -2.06
C LEU A 29 18.86 3.87 -1.47
N ALA A 30 18.75 2.71 -0.81
CA ALA A 30 19.90 1.99 -0.28
C ALA A 30 20.86 1.54 -1.38
N GLN A 31 20.33 1.06 -2.51
CA GLN A 31 21.13 0.67 -3.67
C GLN A 31 21.86 1.87 -4.26
N ALA A 32 21.17 2.99 -4.50
CA ALA A 32 21.76 4.20 -5.05
C ALA A 32 22.86 4.77 -4.15
N ALA A 33 22.66 4.73 -2.83
CA ALA A 33 23.68 5.12 -1.85
C ALA A 33 24.90 4.18 -1.91
N THR A 34 24.67 2.87 -2.00
CA THR A 34 25.74 1.86 -2.09
C THR A 34 26.56 2.01 -3.37
N THR A 35 25.91 2.29 -4.51
CA THR A 35 26.59 2.47 -5.80
C THR A 35 27.05 3.91 -6.06
N ASN A 36 26.89 4.81 -5.09
CA ASN A 36 27.16 6.25 -5.21
C ASN A 36 26.58 6.84 -6.51
N THR A 37 25.42 6.32 -6.94
CA THR A 37 24.79 6.67 -8.21
C THR A 37 23.76 7.76 -7.94
N PRO A 38 23.92 8.96 -8.52
CA PRO A 38 22.93 10.01 -8.35
C PRO A 38 21.60 9.58 -8.99
N LEU A 39 20.52 9.73 -8.23
CA LEU A 39 19.18 9.43 -8.69
C LEU A 39 18.65 10.62 -9.51
N PRO A 40 18.14 10.38 -10.73
CA PRO A 40 17.57 11.45 -11.54
C PRO A 40 16.30 12.01 -10.88
N PRO A 41 15.97 13.30 -11.12
CA PRO A 41 14.81 13.96 -10.49
C PRO A 41 13.49 13.26 -10.80
N GLU A 42 13.34 12.68 -11.99
CA GLU A 42 12.15 11.91 -12.36
C GLU A 42 11.98 10.67 -11.47
N GLN A 43 13.06 9.94 -11.19
CA GLN A 43 13.02 8.78 -10.31
C GLN A 43 12.72 9.16 -8.86
N LEU A 44 13.26 10.29 -8.39
CA LEU A 44 12.91 10.86 -7.10
C LEU A 44 11.42 11.21 -7.01
N ASN A 45 10.85 11.80 -8.07
CA ASN A 45 9.42 12.12 -8.13
C ASN A 45 8.54 10.87 -8.08
N ILE A 46 8.90 9.82 -8.82
CA ILE A 46 8.19 8.53 -8.79
C ILE A 46 8.23 7.92 -7.40
N MET A 47 9.41 7.90 -6.75
CA MET A 47 9.54 7.37 -5.40
C MET A 47 8.78 8.20 -4.36
N SER A 48 8.77 9.53 -4.50
CA SER A 48 7.97 10.42 -3.67
C SER A 48 6.48 10.05 -3.74
N GLY A 49 5.95 9.80 -4.94
CA GLY A 49 4.56 9.35 -5.12
C GLY A 49 4.26 8.01 -4.44
N LYS A 50 5.18 7.04 -4.53
CA LYS A 50 5.06 5.74 -3.82
C LYS A 50 5.05 5.92 -2.30
N VAL A 51 5.90 6.80 -1.75
CA VAL A 51 5.94 7.09 -0.32
C VAL A 51 4.64 7.76 0.13
N ALA A 52 4.20 8.80 -0.58
CA ALA A 52 2.99 9.53 -0.25
C ALA A 52 1.75 8.61 -0.25
N ALA A 53 1.59 7.80 -1.30
CA ALA A 53 0.48 6.87 -1.40
C ALA A 53 0.57 5.72 -0.39
N GLY A 54 1.76 5.14 -0.16
CA GLY A 54 1.96 4.10 0.83
C GLY A 54 1.65 4.57 2.25
N LEU A 55 2.13 5.77 2.63
CA LEU A 55 1.82 6.35 3.93
C LEU A 55 0.34 6.71 4.06
N GLN A 56 -0.29 7.25 3.02
CA GLN A 56 -1.73 7.55 3.04
C GLN A 56 -2.55 6.29 3.34
N ILE A 57 -2.23 5.16 2.72
CA ILE A 57 -2.92 3.89 2.95
C ILE A 57 -2.71 3.39 4.38
N LEU A 58 -1.47 3.40 4.88
CA LEU A 58 -1.14 2.88 6.21
C LEU A 58 -1.67 3.76 7.34
N THR A 59 -1.92 5.04 7.06
CA THR A 59 -2.46 6.01 8.02
C THR A 59 -3.94 6.29 7.83
N GLU A 60 -4.57 5.69 6.80
CA GLU A 60 -6.01 5.78 6.63
C GLU A 60 -6.66 5.12 7.85
N PRO A 61 -7.48 5.86 8.63
CA PRO A 61 -8.20 5.24 9.72
C PRO A 61 -9.09 4.17 9.10
N THR A 62 -8.91 2.92 9.51
CA THR A 62 -9.93 1.89 9.32
C THR A 62 -11.15 2.43 10.02
N HIS A 63 -12.10 3.00 9.27
CA HIS A 63 -13.35 3.51 9.82
C HIS A 63 -13.90 2.41 10.71
N PRO A 64 -13.96 2.58 12.05
CA PRO A 64 -14.78 1.71 12.84
C PRO A 64 -16.19 1.99 12.33
N ASP A 65 -16.73 0.98 11.67
CA ASP A 65 -18.15 0.84 11.37
C ASP A 65 -18.93 1.49 12.52
N GLU A 66 -19.72 2.50 12.18
CA GLU A 66 -20.67 3.10 13.09
C GLU A 66 -21.61 1.97 13.50
N HIS A 67 -21.30 1.33 14.62
CA HIS A 67 -22.22 0.47 15.33
C HIS A 67 -23.35 1.37 15.81
N THR A 68 -24.27 1.70 14.90
CA THR A 68 -25.65 2.04 15.22
C THR A 68 -26.21 0.81 15.91
N GLY A 69 -25.92 0.73 17.22
CA GLY A 69 -26.67 -0.11 18.14
C GLY A 69 -28.15 0.26 18.01
N PRO A 70 -29.07 -0.69 18.17
CA PRO A 70 -30.50 -0.44 17.97
C PRO A 70 -30.93 0.70 18.88
N ALA A 71 -31.32 1.83 18.28
CA ALA A 71 -31.92 2.93 19.00
C ALA A 71 -33.22 2.41 19.64
N SER A 72 -33.18 2.32 20.97
CA SER A 72 -34.27 2.42 21.93
C SER A 72 -35.48 1.50 21.71
N ALA A 73 -35.51 0.45 22.52
CA ALA A 73 -36.73 0.06 23.21
C ALA A 73 -37.09 1.15 24.24
N ALA A 74 -38.25 1.80 24.08
CA ALA A 74 -39.09 2.38 25.14
C ALA A 74 -40.40 2.90 24.52
#